data_AF-A0A0C2GWV9-F1
#
_entry.id   AF-A0A0C2GWV9-F1
#
_cell.length_a   1.000
_cell.length_b   1.000
_cell.length_c   1.000
_cell.angle_alpha   90.00
_cell.angle_beta   90.00
_cell.angle_gamma   90.00
#
_symmetry.space_group_name_H-M   'P 1'
#
loop_
_entity.id
_entity.type
_entity.pdbx_description
1 polymer ?
#
loop_
_entity_poly.entity_id
_entity_poly.type
_entity_poly.pdbx_seq_one_letter_code
_entity_poly.pdbx_strand_id
1 'polypeptide(L)'
;MHEVRLRWYDHVLRSDDSSVAESAMNITADGGRPRGRPKTRWLDRIEEDMRLLKLKDDDAFNQTKWRNHTRNAVPNLWENA
;
A
#
# COMPACT_ATOMS: atom_id res chain seq x y z
N MET A 1 7.60 -7.97 4.93
CA MET A 1 6.62 -6.94 5.35
C MET A 1 5.69 -6.51 4.22
N HIS A 2 6.21 -6.28 2.99
CA HIS A 2 5.43 -5.84 1.81
C HIS A 2 4.14 -6.64 1.58
N GLU A 3 4.21 -7.97 1.63
CA GLU A 3 3.04 -8.84 1.41
C GLU A 3 1.87 -8.56 2.37
N VAL A 4 2.15 -8.34 3.66
CA VAL A 4 1.09 -8.08 4.66
C VAL A 4 0.40 -6.74 4.37
N ARG A 5 1.19 -5.72 4.01
CA ARG A 5 0.66 -4.39 3.69
C ARG A 5 -0.19 -4.42 2.42
N LEU A 6 0.30 -5.09 1.38
CA LEU A 6 -0.41 -5.24 0.11
C LEU A 6 -1.66 -6.11 0.23
N ARG A 7 -1.65 -7.18 1.05
CA ARG A 7 -2.87 -7.95 1.35
C ARG A 7 -3.93 -7.11 2.05
N TRP A 8 -3.52 -6.24 2.97
CA TRP A 8 -4.46 -5.33 3.63
C TRP A 8 -4.99 -4.27 2.65
N TYR A 9 -4.13 -3.70 1.81
CA TYR A 9 -4.52 -2.75 0.78
C TYR A 9 -5.51 -3.35 -0.25
N ASP A 10 -5.25 -4.58 -0.68
CA ASP A 10 -6.16 -5.37 -1.53
C ASP A 10 -7.52 -5.63 -0.85
N HIS A 11 -7.52 -5.84 0.46
CA HIS A 11 -8.76 -5.95 1.23
C HIS A 11 -9.53 -4.62 1.26
N VAL A 12 -8.84 -3.49 1.41
CA VAL A 12 -9.45 -2.16 1.42
C VAL A 12 -10.00 -1.78 0.03
N LEU A 13 -9.23 -1.98 -1.04
CA LEU A 13 -9.69 -1.70 -2.41
C LEU A 13 -10.91 -2.53 -2.85
N ARG A 14 -11.14 -3.68 -2.22
CA ARG A 14 -12.30 -4.53 -2.49
C ARG A 14 -13.42 -4.40 -1.47
N SER A 15 -13.19 -3.67 -0.38
CA SER A 15 -14.28 -3.32 0.53
C SER A 15 -15.13 -2.24 -0.13
N ASP A 16 -16.43 -2.25 0.16
CA ASP A 16 -17.38 -1.26 -0.37
C ASP A 16 -16.90 0.17 -0.12
N ASP A 17 -17.17 1.10 -1.05
CA ASP A 17 -16.76 2.52 -1.00
C ASP A 17 -17.17 3.22 0.32
N SER A 18 -18.16 2.67 1.04
CA SER A 18 -18.64 3.17 2.34
C SER A 18 -17.94 2.53 3.56
N SER A 19 -16.92 1.69 3.35
CA SER A 19 -16.27 0.99 4.44
C SER A 19 -15.45 1.95 5.32
N VAL A 20 -15.44 1.66 6.62
CA VAL A 20 -14.61 2.36 7.61
C VAL A 20 -13.12 2.29 7.22
N ALA A 21 -12.70 1.21 6.56
CA ALA A 21 -11.30 0.99 6.19
C ALA A 21 -10.87 1.94 5.06
N GLU A 22 -11.69 2.13 4.03
CA GLU A 22 -11.41 3.10 2.98
C GLU A 22 -11.46 4.53 3.52
N SER A 23 -12.49 4.85 4.31
CA SER A 23 -12.59 6.15 4.98
C SER A 23 -11.32 6.42 5.80
N ALA A 24 -10.88 5.47 6.63
CA ALA A 24 -9.66 5.58 7.41
C ALA A 24 -8.39 5.73 6.54
N MET A 25 -8.36 5.11 5.37
CA MET A 25 -7.25 5.24 4.42
C MET A 25 -7.16 6.65 3.82
N ASN A 26 -8.31 7.26 3.52
CA ASN A 26 -8.43 8.56 2.87
C ASN A 26 -8.45 9.74 3.86
N ILE A 27 -8.59 9.50 5.17
CA ILE A 27 -8.51 10.56 6.18
C ILE A 27 -7.18 11.31 6.05
N THR A 28 -7.31 12.60 5.75
CA THR A 28 -6.22 13.56 5.87
C THR A 28 -6.44 14.28 7.19
N ALA A 29 -5.51 14.14 8.13
CA ALA A 29 -5.61 14.81 9.41
C ALA A 29 -5.55 16.33 9.18
N ASP A 30 -6.60 17.04 9.58
CA ASP A 30 -6.64 18.50 9.54
C ASP A 30 -5.60 19.06 10.51
N GLY A 31 -4.57 19.68 9.96
CA GLY A 31 -3.45 20.24 10.70
C GLY A 31 -2.34 20.70 9.78
N GLY A 32 -1.68 21.81 10.14
CA GLY A 32 -0.52 22.30 9.40
C GLY A 32 0.59 21.24 9.35
N ARG A 33 1.18 21.03 8.18
CA ARG A 33 2.30 20.08 8.02
C ARG A 33 3.44 20.50 8.97
N PRO A 34 3.99 19.57 9.79
CA PRO A 34 5.05 19.92 10.71
C PRO A 34 6.26 20.50 9.95
N ARG A 35 6.94 21.50 10.53
CA ARG A 35 8.20 22.00 9.98
C ARG A 35 9.24 20.87 10.01
N GLY A 36 9.89 20.60 8.88
CA GLY A 36 10.86 19.52 8.72
C GLY A 36 10.35 18.40 7.80
N ARG A 37 10.99 17.22 7.86
CA ARG A 37 10.59 16.08 7.03
C ARG A 37 9.23 15.55 7.49
N PRO A 38 8.22 15.54 6.61
CA PRO A 38 6.93 14.94 6.91
C PRO A 38 7.10 13.46 7.25
N LYS A 39 6.31 12.95 8.21
CA LYS A 39 6.25 11.52 8.48
C LYS A 39 5.76 10.80 7.23
N THR A 40 6.42 9.70 6.86
CA THR A 40 5.96 8.84 5.77
C THR A 40 4.59 8.28 6.13
N ARG A 41 3.61 8.51 5.26
CA ARG A 41 2.26 7.96 5.43
C ARG A 41 2.30 6.46 5.14
N TRP A 42 1.31 5.75 5.63
CA TRP A 42 1.11 4.35 5.25
C TRP A 42 0.96 4.20 3.73
N LEU A 43 0.18 5.08 3.10
CA LEU A 43 -0.02 5.11 1.65
C LEU A 43 1.29 5.28 0.88
N ASP A 44 2.18 6.17 1.32
CA ASP A 44 3.49 6.35 0.68
C ASP A 44 4.32 5.05 0.66
N ARG A 45 4.17 4.19 1.69
CA ARG A 45 4.82 2.86 1.73
C ARG A 45 4.13 1.84 0.85
N ILE A 46 2.81 1.90 0.71
CA ILE A 46 2.08 1.05 -0.24
C ILE A 46 2.50 1.41 -1.67
N GLU A 47 2.58 2.70 -2.00
CA GLU A 47 3.02 3.16 -3.31
C GLU A 47 4.44 2.70 -3.63
N GLU A 48 5.36 2.78 -2.65
CA GLU A 48 6.71 2.25 -2.77
C GLU A 48 6.70 0.73 -3.02
N ASP A 49 5.93 -0.03 -2.25
CA ASP A 49 5.81 -1.49 -2.39
C ASP A 49 5.24 -1.90 -3.76
N MET A 50 4.21 -1.21 -4.23
CA MET A 50 3.61 -1.42 -5.54
C MET A 50 4.59 -1.08 -6.65
N ARG A 51 5.33 0.03 -6.52
CA ARG A 51 6.35 0.43 -7.49
C ARG A 51 7.49 -0.60 -7.58
N LEU A 52 7.93 -1.14 -6.45
CA LEU A 52 8.94 -2.19 -6.40
C LEU A 52 8.49 -3.47 -7.09
N LEU A 53 7.21 -3.84 -6.93
CA LEU A 53 6.62 -5.04 -7.54
C LEU A 53 6.00 -4.78 -8.93
N LYS A 54 6.09 -3.53 -9.44
CA LYS A 54 5.49 -3.08 -10.71
C LYS A 54 3.99 -3.38 -10.78
N LEU A 55 3.30 -3.23 -9.66
CA LEU A 55 1.86 -3.40 -9.52
C LEU A 55 1.12 -2.09 -9.77
N LYS A 56 -0.10 -2.21 -10.30
CA LYS A 56 -1.09 -1.14 -10.38
C LYS A 56 -2.31 -1.46 -9.51
N ASP A 57 -3.11 -0.46 -9.19
CA ASP A 57 -4.35 -0.65 -8.43
C ASP A 57 -5.32 -1.61 -9.15
N ASP A 58 -5.40 -1.55 -10.48
CA ASP A 58 -6.16 -2.49 -11.31
C ASP A 58 -5.74 -3.96 -11.10
N ASP A 59 -4.46 -4.18 -10.76
CA ASP A 59 -3.94 -5.52 -10.53
C ASP A 59 -4.47 -6.11 -9.21
N ALA A 60 -4.90 -5.27 -8.27
CA ALA A 60 -5.59 -5.71 -7.06
C ALA A 60 -6.96 -6.32 -7.37
N PHE A 61 -7.61 -5.98 -8.50
CA PHE A 61 -8.85 -6.66 -8.89
C PHE A 61 -8.59 -8.04 -9.53
N ASN A 62 -7.37 -8.32 -9.99
CA ASN A 62 -6.97 -9.62 -10.52
C ASN A 62 -6.28 -10.48 -9.45
N GLN A 63 -7.04 -11.35 -8.77
CA GLN A 63 -6.55 -12.16 -7.65
C GLN A 63 -5.33 -13.02 -7.99
N THR A 64 -5.29 -13.63 -9.17
CA THR A 64 -4.18 -14.49 -9.60
C THR A 64 -2.92 -13.67 -9.82
N LYS A 65 -3.05 -12.54 -10.51
CA LYS A 65 -1.92 -11.62 -10.76
C LYS A 65 -1.41 -11.04 -9.44
N TRP A 66 -2.31 -10.60 -8.57
CA TRP A 66 -1.98 -10.03 -7.26
C TRP A 66 -1.24 -11.02 -6.37
N ARG A 67 -1.76 -12.25 -6.21
CA ARG A 67 -1.12 -13.29 -5.40
C ARG A 67 0.25 -13.67 -5.94
N ASN A 68 0.43 -13.78 -7.25
CA ASN A 68 1.71 -14.16 -7.83
C ASN A 68 2.80 -13.11 -7.59
N HIS A 69 2.44 -11.82 -7.60
CA HIS A 69 3.41 -10.74 -7.37
C HIS A 69 3.66 -10.48 -5.88
N THR A 70 2.64 -10.63 -5.02
CA THR A 70 2.76 -10.35 -3.58
C THR A 70 3.38 -11.51 -2.78
N ARG A 71 3.16 -12.77 -3.21
CA ARG A 71 3.65 -13.98 -2.52
C ARG A 71 5.15 -14.21 -2.72
N ASN A 72 5.73 -13.64 -3.77
CA ASN A 72 7.17 -13.65 -4.06
C ASN A 72 7.83 -12.31 -3.74
N ALA A 73 7.20 -11.45 -2.92
CA ALA A 73 7.78 -10.17 -2.54
C ALA A 73 9.15 -10.43 -1.89
N VAL A 74 10.20 -10.15 -2.67
CA VAL A 74 11.57 -10.58 -2.47
C VAL A 74 12.01 -10.31 -1.03
N PRO A 75 12.60 -11.28 -0.31
CA PRO A 75 13.25 -10.97 0.95
C PRO A 75 14.47 -10.11 0.61
N ASN A 76 14.41 -8.84 1.01
CA ASN A 76 15.55 -7.92 1.11
C ASN A 76 16.02 -7.28 -0.20
N LEU A 77 15.40 -6.14 -0.55
CA LEU A 77 15.94 -5.16 -1.51
C LEU A 77 16.33 -3.85 -0.78
N TRP A 78 16.90 -3.95 0.42
CA TRP A 78 17.36 -2.80 1.21
C TRP A 78 18.82 -2.94 1.68
N GLU A 79 19.53 -3.99 1.27
CA GLU A 79 20.98 -4.18 1.55
C GLU A 79 21.91 -3.59 0.47
N ASN A 80 21.38 -2.86 -0.51
CA ASN A 80 22.19 -2.21 -1.54
C ASN A 80 21.90 -0.69 -1.60
N ALA A 81 22.26 0.04 -0.56
CA ALA A 81 22.39 1.50 -0.56
C ALA A 81 23.38 1.97 0.51
#